data_AF-A0A1Y2SXE4-F1
#
_entry.id   AF-A0A1Y2SXE4-F1
#
_cell.length_a   1.000
_cell.length_b   1.000
_cell.length_c   1.000
_cell.angle_alpha   90.00
_cell.angle_beta   90.00
_cell.angle_gamma   90.00
#
_symmetry.space_group_name_H-M   'P 1'
#
loop_
_entity.id
_entity.type
_entity.pdbx_description
1 polymer ?
#
loop_
_entity_poly.entity_id
_entity_poly.type
_entity_poly.pdbx_seq_one_letter_code
_entity_poly.pdbx_strand_id
1 'polypeptide(L)' 'MTHFELPREERFKHGITDALVRLSIGVEDVCDLIADLDQAVQVARRKK' A
#
# COMPACT_ATOMS: atom_id res chain seq x y z
N MET A 1 -7.99 0.00 -9.01
CA MET A 1 -6.54 -0.26 -8.88
C MET A 1 -6.00 -0.77 -10.20
N THR A 2 -4.73 -0.51 -10.53
CA THR A 2 -4.15 -0.73 -11.88
C THR A 2 -4.16 -2.18 -12.37
N HIS A 3 -4.34 -3.17 -11.49
CA HIS A 3 -4.33 -4.60 -11.82
C HIS A 3 -5.64 -5.29 -11.41
N PHE A 4 -6.75 -4.54 -11.33
CA PHE A 4 -8.04 -5.10 -10.90
C PHE A 4 -8.64 -6.09 -11.92
N GLU A 5 -8.36 -5.89 -13.21
CA GLU A 5 -8.90 -6.70 -14.31
C GLU A 5 -8.16 -8.03 -14.50
N LEU A 6 -6.96 -8.18 -13.91
CA LEU A 6 -6.20 -9.43 -13.95
C LEU A 6 -6.81 -10.44 -12.96
N PRO A 7 -7.07 -11.69 -13.40
CA PRO A 7 -7.49 -12.76 -12.51
C PRO A 7 -6.53 -12.92 -11.32
N ARG A 8 -7.07 -13.31 -10.16
CA ARG A 8 -6.29 -13.45 -8.92
C ARG A 8 -5.02 -14.29 -9.13
N GLU A 9 -5.14 -15.44 -9.77
CA GLU A 9 -4.02 -16.34 -10.00
C GLU A 9 -2.89 -15.68 -10.81
N GLU A 10 -3.25 -14.89 -11.82
CA GLU A 10 -2.30 -14.17 -12.66
C GLU A 10 -1.60 -13.03 -11.90
N ARG A 11 -2.35 -12.27 -11.09
CA ARG A 11 -1.78 -11.27 -10.18
C ARG A 11 -0.73 -11.90 -9.24
N PHE A 12 -1.04 -13.04 -8.65
CA PHE A 12 -0.12 -13.75 -7.76
C PHE A 12 1.13 -14.28 -8.48
N LYS A 13 1.02 -14.72 -9.74
CA LYS A 13 2.18 -15.11 -10.57
C LYS A 13 3.15 -13.94 -10.79
N HIS A 14 2.64 -12.71 -10.86
CA HIS A 14 3.43 -11.50 -10.96
C HIS A 14 3.87 -10.90 -9.60
N GLY A 15 3.65 -11.61 -8.48
CA GLY A 15 3.98 -11.12 -7.14
C GLY A 15 3.04 -10.04 -6.60
N ILE A 16 1.92 -9.78 -7.28
CA ILE A 16 0.89 -8.83 -6.86
C ILE A 16 -0.03 -9.55 -5.87
N THR A 17 0.31 -9.45 -4.58
CA THR A 17 -0.47 -10.03 -3.49
C THR A 17 -1.61 -9.13 -3.06
N ASP A 18 -2.60 -9.69 -2.35
CA ASP A 18 -3.74 -8.92 -1.82
C ASP A 18 -3.33 -7.87 -0.77
N ALA A 19 -2.14 -8.03 -0.15
CA ALA A 19 -1.58 -7.10 0.83
C ALA A 19 -0.61 -6.08 0.21
N LEU A 20 -0.36 -6.14 -1.11
CA LEU A 20 0.57 -5.22 -1.76
C LEU A 20 -0.03 -3.80 -1.83
N VAL A 21 0.66 -2.86 -1.18
CA VAL A 21 0.34 -1.43 -1.25
C VAL A 21 1.39 -0.73 -2.11
N ARG A 22 0.95 0.05 -3.11
CA ARG A 22 1.83 0.87 -3.96
C ARG A 22 1.67 2.34 -3.60
N LEU A 23 2.76 2.99 -3.22
CA LEU A 23 2.81 4.41 -2.92
C LEU A 23 3.43 5.17 -4.11
N SER A 24 2.85 6.33 -4.44
CA SER A 24 3.45 7.31 -5.36
C SER A 24 3.81 8.52 -4.52
N ILE A 25 5.09 8.70 -4.20
CA ILE A 25 5.56 9.76 -3.31
C ILE A 25 5.68 11.06 -4.09
N GLY A 26 5.13 12.15 -3.56
CA GLY A 26 5.21 13.48 -4.13
C GLY A 26 6.45 14.26 -3.65
N VAL A 27 6.32 15.58 -3.59
CA VAL A 27 7.39 16.52 -3.17
C VAL A 27 7.05 17.22 -1.85
N GLU A 28 6.19 16.60 -1.05
CA GLU A 28 5.78 17.10 0.26
C GLU A 28 6.93 17.08 1.29
N ASP A 29 6.70 17.68 2.46
CA ASP A 29 7.66 17.63 3.57
C ASP A 29 7.85 16.18 4.05
N VAL A 30 9.11 15.80 4.24
CA VAL A 30 9.48 14.44 4.62
C VAL A 30 8.94 14.05 6.01
N CYS A 31 8.86 14.99 6.95
CA CYS A 31 8.35 14.74 8.29
C CYS A 31 6.85 14.47 8.26
N ASP A 32 6.11 15.21 7.43
CA ASP A 32 4.67 15.01 7.25
C ASP A 32 4.37 13.64 6.63
N LEU A 33 5.11 13.26 5.57
CA LEU A 33 4.97 11.95 4.94
C LEU A 33 5.26 10.79 5.90
N ILE A 34 6.30 10.92 6.73
CA ILE A 34 6.64 9.91 7.74
C ILE A 34 5.55 9.83 8.80
N ALA A 35 5.08 10.97 9.32
CA ALA A 35 4.06 11.02 10.35
C ALA A 35 2.73 10.41 9.88
N ASP A 36 2.31 10.69 8.66
CA ASP A 36 1.06 10.16 8.09
C ASP A 36 1.13 8.63 7.89
N LEU A 37 2.25 8.15 7.32
CA LEU A 37 2.47 6.71 7.15
C LEU A 37 2.56 5.97 8.49
N ASP A 38 3.26 6.52 9.50
CA ASP A 38 3.33 5.89 10.82
C ASP A 38 1.94 5.82 11.47
N GLN A 39 1.19 6.92 11.47
CA GLN A 39 -0.18 6.93 11.98
C GLN A 39 -1.06 5.86 11.30
N ALA A 40 -1.03 5.77 9.97
CA ALA A 40 -1.83 4.80 9.22
C ALA A 40 -1.45 3.35 9.58
N VAL A 41 -0.16 3.05 9.71
CA VAL A 41 0.33 1.71 10.09
C VAL A 41 -0.06 1.37 11.53
N GLN A 42 0.00 2.33 12.47
CA GLN A 42 -0.45 2.11 13.84
C GLN A 42 -1.95 1.76 13.91
N VAL A 43 -2.78 2.45 13.14
CA VAL A 43 -4.22 2.14 13.06
C VAL A 43 -4.46 0.76 12.46
N ALA A 44 -3.76 0.41 11.38
CA ALA A 44 -3.87 -0.91 10.75
C ALA A 44 -3.43 -2.04 11.69
N ARG A 45 -2.40 -1.82 12.51
CA ARG A 45 -1.93 -2.77 13.54
C ARG A 45 -2.96 -3.03 14.63
N ARG A 46 -3.73 -2.01 15.05
CA ARG A 46 -4.75 -2.13 16.09
C ARG A 46 -6.02 -2.86 15.67
N LYS A 47 -6.24 -3.03 14.36
CA LYS A 47 -7.42 -3.73 13.80
C LYS A 47 -7.21 -5.24 13.60
N LYS A 48 -6.08 -5.78 14.04
CA LYS A 48 -5.85 -7.23 14.20
C LYS A 48 -6.18 -7.67 15.61
#